data_AF-A0A935ED39-F1
#
_entry.id   AF-A0A935ED39-F1
#
_cell.length_a   1.000
_cell.length_b   1.000
_cell.length_c   1.000
_cell.angle_alpha   90.00
_cell.angle_beta   90.00
_cell.angle_gamma   90.00
#
_symmetry.space_group_name_H-M   'P 1'
#
loop_
_entity.id
_entity.type
_entity.pdbx_description
1 polymer ?
#
loop_
_entity_poly.entity_id
_entity_poly.type
_entity_poly.pdbx_seq_one_letter_code
_entity_poly.pdbx_strand_id
1 'polypeptide(L)'
;MSRQHPRDLFDLQPLLDEGRLDERLWRTFLVYLTCSSKPVAEMLSPQEPRDFDQIFTAHFAGMTAEPVTAAALLDVRARLLQRIFELLDAPSRAFLDSIEREAPDFSLIDLPHAADLPGVRRKLTNLGQRSAAKRAADYEQLKALFSRSS
;
A
#
# COMPACT_ATOMS: atom_id res chain seq x y z
N MET A 1 2.52 -5.00 -1.00
CA MET A 1 2.01 -4.89 0.40
C MET A 1 1.20 -6.11 0.84
N SER A 2 0.32 -6.69 0.01
CA SER A 2 -0.52 -7.85 0.40
C SER A 2 0.26 -9.15 0.62
N ARG A 3 1.43 -9.27 -0.03
CA ARG A 3 2.51 -10.24 0.21
C ARG A 3 3.83 -9.45 0.24
N GLN A 4 4.80 -9.96 1.00
CA GLN A 4 6.13 -9.37 1.12
C GLN A 4 7.15 -10.47 0.88
N HIS A 5 7.39 -10.79 -0.39
CA HIS A 5 8.42 -11.74 -0.76
C HIS A 5 9.80 -11.06 -0.72
N PRO A 6 10.90 -11.76 -0.34
CA PRO A 6 12.25 -11.19 -0.35
C PRO A 6 12.62 -10.50 -1.65
N ARG A 7 12.27 -11.11 -2.80
CA ARG A 7 12.46 -10.50 -4.12
C ARG A 7 11.74 -9.16 -4.29
N ASP A 8 10.49 -9.05 -3.81
CA ASP A 8 9.73 -7.79 -3.92
C ASP A 8 10.45 -6.66 -3.16
N LEU A 9 10.99 -6.96 -1.98
CA LEU A 9 11.73 -5.98 -1.18
C LEU A 9 13.06 -5.62 -1.83
N PHE A 10 13.77 -6.59 -2.39
CA PHE A 10 15.00 -6.35 -3.14
C PHE A 10 14.76 -5.44 -4.35
N ASP A 11 13.72 -5.71 -5.14
CA ASP A 11 13.39 -4.93 -6.34
C ASP A 11 12.93 -3.50 -6.02
N LEU A 12 12.41 -3.27 -4.81
CA LEU A 12 12.01 -1.94 -4.33
C LEU A 12 13.18 -1.10 -3.81
N GLN A 13 14.30 -1.73 -3.42
CA GLN A 13 15.43 -1.03 -2.82
C GLN A 13 15.97 0.11 -3.71
N PRO A 14 16.23 -0.10 -5.03
CA PRO A 14 16.70 0.98 -5.89
C PRO A 14 15.72 2.14 -6.00
N LEU A 15 14.40 1.87 -5.97
CA LEU A 15 13.40 2.94 -6.01
C LEU A 15 13.45 3.84 -4.78
N LEU A 16 13.80 3.28 -3.62
CA LEU A 16 13.97 4.03 -2.38
C LEU A 16 15.32 4.76 -2.35
N ASP A 17 16.40 4.08 -2.74
CA ASP A 17 17.75 4.62 -2.74
C ASP A 17 17.90 5.79 -3.74
N GLU A 18 17.23 5.70 -4.89
CA GLU A 18 17.22 6.74 -5.92
C GLU A 18 16.13 7.82 -5.69
N GLY A 19 15.34 7.72 -4.61
CA GLY A 19 14.26 8.67 -4.32
C GLY A 19 13.11 8.67 -5.34
N ARG A 20 12.98 7.60 -6.13
CA ARG A 20 11.97 7.44 -7.19
C ARG A 20 10.58 7.09 -6.67
N LEU A 21 10.46 6.82 -5.37
CA LEU A 21 9.19 6.79 -4.66
C LEU A 21 8.73 8.23 -4.35
N ASP A 22 8.31 8.91 -5.42
CA ASP A 22 7.87 10.30 -5.45
C ASP A 22 6.35 10.45 -5.35
N GLU A 23 5.87 11.69 -5.31
CA GLU A 23 4.44 12.01 -5.21
C GLU A 23 3.62 11.47 -6.39
N ARG A 24 4.20 11.42 -7.59
CA ARG A 24 3.50 10.93 -8.78
C ARG A 24 3.28 9.42 -8.70
N LEU A 25 4.32 8.68 -8.32
CA LEU A 25 4.22 7.24 -8.10
C LEU A 25 3.28 6.95 -6.94
N TRP A 26 3.32 7.76 -5.88
CA TRP A 26 2.39 7.66 -4.75
C TRP A 26 0.92 7.84 -5.16
N ARG A 27 0.57 8.90 -5.90
CA ARG A 27 -0.80 9.11 -6.40
C ARG A 27 -1.27 7.95 -7.29
N THR A 28 -0.37 7.41 -8.11
CA THR A 28 -0.65 6.21 -8.92
C THR A 28 -0.89 4.98 -8.04
N PHE A 29 -0.09 4.81 -6.98
CA PHE A 29 -0.26 3.74 -6.00
C PHE A 29 -1.60 3.86 -5.24
N LEU A 30 -2.04 5.07 -4.90
CA LEU A 30 -3.36 5.29 -4.31
C LEU A 30 -4.48 4.80 -5.22
N VAL A 31 -4.41 5.04 -6.54
CA VAL A 31 -5.35 4.46 -7.51
C VAL A 31 -5.32 2.94 -7.48
N TYR A 32 -4.12 2.33 -7.42
CA TYR A 32 -4.00 0.87 -7.29
C TYR A 32 -4.62 0.34 -5.99
N LEU A 33 -4.48 1.06 -4.86
CA LEU A 33 -5.10 0.66 -3.59
C LEU A 33 -6.62 0.58 -3.71
N THR A 34 -7.27 1.48 -4.46
CA THR A 34 -8.72 1.41 -4.68
C THR A 34 -9.14 0.12 -5.40
N CYS A 35 -8.22 -0.51 -6.12
CA CYS A 35 -8.43 -1.78 -6.80
C CYS A 35 -8.24 -3.01 -5.87
N SER A 36 -7.70 -2.84 -4.66
CA SER A 36 -7.42 -3.94 -3.71
C SER A 36 -8.67 -4.44 -3.00
N SER A 37 -8.76 -5.75 -2.74
CA SER A 37 -9.88 -6.35 -1.96
C SER A 37 -9.67 -6.23 -0.46
N LYS A 38 -8.43 -5.94 -0.05
CA LYS A 38 -8.05 -5.74 1.35
C LYS A 38 -8.43 -4.32 1.80
N PRO A 39 -8.75 -4.12 3.08
CA PRO A 39 -8.91 -2.79 3.65
C PRO A 39 -7.63 -1.96 3.42
N VAL A 40 -7.80 -0.66 3.16
CA VAL A 40 -6.68 0.26 2.94
C VAL A 40 -5.71 0.24 4.12
N ALA A 41 -6.23 0.19 5.34
CA ALA A 41 -5.43 0.13 6.56
C ALA A 41 -4.50 -1.10 6.61
N GLU A 42 -4.95 -2.26 6.14
CA GLU A 42 -4.12 -3.48 6.05
C GLU A 42 -3.00 -3.33 5.02
N MET A 43 -3.25 -2.57 3.95
CA MET A 43 -2.27 -2.36 2.88
C MET A 43 -1.21 -1.33 3.26
N LEU A 44 -1.57 -0.29 4.01
CA LEU A 44 -0.66 0.78 4.43
C LEU A 44 0.07 0.47 5.74
N SER A 45 -0.47 -0.41 6.57
CA SER A 45 0.16 -0.89 7.81
C SER A 45 0.15 -2.43 7.84
N PRO A 46 0.85 -3.10 6.91
CA PRO A 46 0.89 -4.56 6.87
C PRO A 46 1.58 -5.13 8.10
N GLN A 47 1.16 -6.32 8.52
CA GLN A 47 1.85 -7.08 9.57
C GLN A 47 3.29 -7.42 9.16
N GLU A 48 4.12 -7.74 10.14
CA GLU A 48 5.44 -8.31 9.88
C GLU A 48 5.32 -9.62 9.06
N PRO A 49 6.20 -9.84 8.07
CA PRO A 49 6.18 -11.08 7.30
C PRO A 49 6.52 -12.26 8.22
N ARG A 50 5.67 -13.28 8.23
CA ARG A 50 5.92 -14.51 8.99
C ARG A 50 6.97 -15.36 8.28
N ASP A 51 7.82 -16.02 9.06
CA ASP A 51 8.84 -16.97 8.57
C ASP A 51 9.78 -16.37 7.51
N PHE A 52 10.03 -15.05 7.56
CA PHE A 52 10.75 -14.34 6.51
C PHE A 52 12.15 -14.91 6.27
N ASP A 53 12.89 -15.26 7.32
CA ASP A 53 14.22 -15.88 7.21
C ASP A 53 14.18 -17.24 6.50
N GLN A 54 13.15 -18.04 6.75
CA GLN A 54 12.97 -19.35 6.09
C GLN A 54 12.65 -19.14 4.61
N ILE A 55 11.74 -18.22 4.29
CA ILE A 55 11.37 -17.88 2.91
C ILE A 55 12.58 -17.31 2.15
N PHE A 56 13.33 -16.41 2.78
CA PHE A 56 14.57 -15.86 2.24
C PHE A 56 15.57 -16.97 1.91
N THR A 57 15.84 -17.85 2.87
CA THR A 57 16.80 -18.94 2.70
C THR A 57 16.38 -19.91 1.59
N ALA A 58 15.09 -20.26 1.54
CA ALA A 58 14.59 -21.24 0.59
C ALA A 58 14.42 -20.69 -0.85
N HIS A 59 14.10 -19.40 -1.00
CA HIS A 59 13.60 -18.85 -2.26
C HIS A 59 14.37 -17.65 -2.80
N PHE A 60 15.39 -17.16 -2.09
CA PHE A 60 16.11 -15.95 -2.51
C PHE A 60 17.61 -15.94 -2.19
N ALA A 61 18.07 -16.66 -1.17
CA ALA A 61 19.49 -16.74 -0.85
C ALA A 61 20.31 -17.22 -2.06
N GLY A 62 21.38 -16.47 -2.39
CA GLY A 62 22.25 -16.77 -3.54
C GLY A 62 21.69 -16.40 -4.92
N MET A 63 20.52 -15.74 -5.00
CA MET A 63 19.94 -15.30 -6.27
C MET A 63 20.45 -13.94 -6.77
N THR A 64 21.20 -13.21 -5.94
CA THR A 64 21.69 -11.86 -6.24
C THR A 64 23.18 -11.89 -6.58
N ALA A 65 23.64 -10.97 -7.43
CA ALA A 65 25.06 -10.84 -7.76
C ALA A 65 25.89 -10.42 -6.53
N GLU A 66 25.40 -9.42 -5.79
CA GLU A 66 25.95 -9.00 -4.52
C GLU A 66 25.22 -9.70 -3.37
N PRO A 67 25.93 -10.21 -2.34
CA PRO A 67 25.29 -10.83 -1.19
C PRO A 67 24.34 -9.87 -0.47
N VAL A 68 23.13 -10.34 -0.20
CA VAL A 68 22.11 -9.63 0.60
C VAL A 68 21.66 -10.53 1.74
N THR A 69 21.18 -9.94 2.83
CA THR A 69 20.67 -10.66 4.01
C THR A 69 19.18 -10.42 4.19
N ALA A 70 18.50 -11.35 4.86
CA ALA A 70 17.10 -11.16 5.24
C ALA A 70 16.90 -9.88 6.07
N ALA A 71 17.82 -9.60 7.01
CA ALA A 71 17.81 -8.38 7.81
C ALA A 71 17.89 -7.10 6.96
N ALA A 72 18.75 -7.08 5.93
CA ALA A 72 18.84 -5.94 5.01
C ALA A 72 17.52 -5.70 4.25
N LEU A 73 16.86 -6.77 3.80
CA LEU A 73 15.56 -6.64 3.13
C LEU A 73 14.44 -6.17 4.08
N LEU A 74 14.49 -6.58 5.35
CA LEU A 74 13.57 -6.07 6.37
C LEU A 74 13.83 -4.58 6.69
N ASP A 75 15.07 -4.10 6.58
CA ASP A 75 15.37 -2.67 6.65
C ASP A 75 14.77 -1.91 5.47
N VAL A 76 14.90 -2.45 4.24
CA VAL A 76 14.24 -1.88 3.05
C VAL A 76 12.72 -1.78 3.26
N ARG A 77 12.10 -2.82 3.84
CA ARG A 77 10.68 -2.78 4.22
C ARG A 77 10.38 -1.66 5.22
N ALA A 78 11.19 -1.50 6.27
CA ALA A 78 10.98 -0.45 7.26
C ALA A 78 11.07 0.95 6.63
N ARG A 79 12.08 1.19 5.79
CA ARG A 79 12.25 2.42 5.02
C ARG A 79 11.08 2.68 4.07
N LEU A 80 10.57 1.64 3.40
CA LEU A 80 9.39 1.74 2.54
C LEU A 80 8.16 2.20 3.32
N LEU A 81 7.89 1.59 4.48
CA LEU A 81 6.75 1.96 5.30
C LEU A 81 6.87 3.39 5.81
N GLN A 82 8.05 3.79 6.29
CA GLN A 82 8.32 5.17 6.68
C GLN A 82 8.03 6.13 5.51
N ARG A 83 8.55 5.82 4.31
CA ARG A 83 8.34 6.66 3.14
C ARG A 83 6.87 6.78 2.74
N ILE A 84 6.11 5.69 2.83
CA ILE A 84 4.65 5.70 2.62
C ILE A 84 3.96 6.65 3.59
N PHE A 85 4.34 6.64 4.89
CA PHE A 85 3.76 7.55 5.87
C PHE A 85 4.13 9.01 5.63
N GLU A 86 5.34 9.30 5.16
CA GLU A 86 5.75 10.66 4.75
C GLU A 86 4.92 11.19 3.58
N LEU A 87 4.53 10.31 2.65
CA LEU A 87 3.71 10.65 1.48
C LEU A 87 2.21 10.70 1.78
N LEU A 88 1.76 10.14 2.90
CA LEU A 88 0.36 10.12 3.34
C LEU A 88 -0.08 11.49 3.87
N ASP A 89 -0.09 12.46 2.97
CA ASP A 89 -0.49 13.85 3.19
C ASP A 89 -2.02 14.03 3.33
N ALA A 90 -2.46 15.26 3.57
CA ALA A 90 -3.87 15.57 3.78
C ALA A 90 -4.77 15.22 2.57
N PRO A 91 -4.41 15.56 1.31
CA PRO A 91 -5.17 15.12 0.14
C PRO A 91 -5.26 13.59 0.00
N SER A 92 -4.16 12.87 0.26
CA SER A 92 -4.14 11.40 0.23
C SER A 92 -5.10 10.80 1.27
N ARG A 93 -5.12 11.36 2.49
CA ARG A 93 -6.03 10.90 3.55
C ARG A 93 -7.49 11.18 3.20
N ALA A 94 -7.78 12.36 2.67
CA ALA A 94 -9.12 12.74 2.21
C ALA A 94 -9.59 11.81 1.07
N PHE A 95 -8.70 11.47 0.13
CA PHE A 95 -9.00 10.53 -0.94
C PHE A 95 -9.36 9.14 -0.40
N LEU A 96 -8.57 8.60 0.52
CA LEU A 96 -8.84 7.28 1.10
C LEU A 96 -10.13 7.27 1.93
N ASP A 97 -10.43 8.37 2.65
CA ASP A 97 -11.71 8.54 3.36
C ASP A 97 -12.89 8.54 2.37
N SER A 98 -12.77 9.25 1.24
CA SER A 98 -13.80 9.28 0.18
C SER A 98 -14.11 7.88 -0.38
N ILE A 99 -13.09 7.03 -0.50
CA ILE A 99 -13.23 5.64 -0.96
C ILE A 99 -14.01 4.79 0.04
N GLU A 100 -13.65 4.82 1.32
CA GLU A 100 -14.33 4.03 2.36
C GLU A 100 -15.76 4.53 2.64
N ARG A 101 -16.06 5.79 2.30
CA ARG A 101 -17.40 6.38 2.33
C ARG A 101 -18.26 6.09 1.09
N GLU A 102 -17.76 5.29 0.15
CA GLU A 102 -18.44 4.97 -1.11
C GLU A 102 -18.72 6.20 -2.01
N ALA A 103 -17.98 7.29 -1.80
CA ALA A 103 -18.09 8.55 -2.55
C ALA A 103 -16.70 8.97 -3.06
N PRO A 104 -16.06 8.16 -3.93
CA PRO A 104 -14.67 8.34 -4.30
C PRO A 104 -14.43 9.62 -5.08
N ASP A 105 -13.49 10.44 -4.61
CA ASP A 105 -13.11 11.69 -5.26
C ASP A 105 -11.65 11.66 -5.74
N PHE A 106 -11.46 11.21 -6.98
CA PHE A 106 -10.13 11.13 -7.61
C PHE A 106 -9.50 12.50 -7.93
N SER A 107 -10.23 13.61 -7.80
CA SER A 107 -9.65 14.94 -7.95
C SER A 107 -8.71 15.29 -6.78
N LEU A 108 -8.91 14.69 -5.60
CA LEU A 108 -8.06 14.86 -4.41
C LEU A 108 -6.63 14.35 -4.61
N ILE A 109 -6.38 13.55 -5.64
CA ILE A 109 -5.06 13.02 -5.99
C ILE A 109 -4.64 13.43 -7.42
N ASP A 110 -5.24 14.50 -7.96
CA ASP A 110 -4.99 15.03 -9.31
C ASP A 110 -5.15 14.01 -10.46
N LEU A 111 -5.96 12.96 -10.26
CA LEU A 111 -6.16 11.90 -11.24
C LEU A 111 -7.65 11.64 -11.54
N PRO A 112 -8.46 12.66 -11.90
CA PRO A 112 -9.90 12.51 -12.07
C PRO A 112 -10.27 11.41 -13.09
N HIS A 113 -9.49 11.24 -14.16
CA HIS A 113 -9.70 10.22 -15.18
C HIS A 113 -9.49 8.78 -14.69
N ALA A 114 -8.84 8.58 -13.53
CA ALA A 114 -8.64 7.24 -12.97
C ALA A 114 -9.97 6.58 -12.55
N ALA A 115 -11.02 7.38 -12.29
CA ALA A 115 -12.37 6.90 -12.02
C ALA A 115 -12.95 6.09 -13.21
N ASP A 116 -12.46 6.31 -14.43
CA ASP A 116 -12.95 5.65 -15.64
C ASP A 116 -12.26 4.32 -15.94
N LEU A 117 -11.20 3.98 -15.21
CA LEU A 117 -10.46 2.74 -15.41
C LEU A 117 -11.38 1.53 -15.14
N PRO A 118 -11.46 0.55 -16.05
CA PRO A 118 -12.35 -0.62 -15.87
C PRO A 118 -12.10 -1.38 -14.57
N GLY A 119 -10.83 -1.49 -14.17
CA GLY A 119 -10.43 -2.12 -12.92
C GLY A 119 -10.94 -1.38 -11.68
N VAL A 120 -10.88 -0.04 -11.71
CA VAL A 120 -11.38 0.84 -10.64
C VAL A 120 -12.90 0.73 -10.56
N ARG A 121 -13.62 0.93 -11.67
CA ARG A 121 -15.09 0.85 -11.71
C ARG A 121 -15.62 -0.47 -11.18
N ARG A 122 -15.10 -1.59 -11.69
CA ARG A 122 -15.48 -2.93 -11.24
C ARG A 122 -15.24 -3.10 -9.74
N LYS A 123 -14.14 -2.56 -9.22
CA LYS A 123 -13.82 -2.70 -7.81
C LYS A 123 -14.70 -1.84 -6.92
N LEU A 124 -14.94 -0.58 -7.29
CA LEU A 124 -15.87 0.29 -6.56
C LEU A 124 -17.27 -0.33 -6.47
N THR A 125 -17.75 -0.98 -7.55
CA THR A 125 -19.00 -1.75 -7.50
C THR A 125 -18.96 -2.87 -6.45
N ASN A 126 -17.86 -3.64 -6.37
CA ASN A 126 -17.71 -4.70 -5.38
C ASN A 126 -17.59 -4.16 -3.94
N LEU A 127 -16.96 -2.99 -3.76
CA LEU A 127 -16.89 -2.34 -2.45
C LEU A 127 -18.29 -1.93 -1.96
N GLY A 128 -19.12 -1.38 -2.87
CA GLY A 128 -20.52 -1.04 -2.60
C GLY A 128 -21.40 -2.21 -2.13
N GLN A 129 -20.99 -3.45 -2.42
CA GLN A 129 -21.71 -4.66 -2.04
C GLN A 129 -21.33 -5.19 -0.64
N ARG A 130 -20.39 -4.54 0.07
CA ARG A 130 -20.03 -4.93 1.44
C ARG A 130 -21.22 -4.75 2.39
N SER A 131 -21.27 -5.57 3.44
CA SER A 131 -22.25 -5.37 4.51
C SER A 131 -21.93 -4.08 5.28
N ALA A 132 -22.96 -3.44 5.87
CA ALA A 132 -22.77 -2.25 6.69
C ALA A 132 -21.77 -2.48 7.84
N ALA A 133 -21.82 -3.66 8.46
CA ALA A 133 -20.88 -4.05 9.52
C ALA A 133 -19.42 -4.12 9.01
N LYS A 134 -19.20 -4.67 7.81
CA LYS A 134 -17.85 -4.74 7.22
C LYS A 134 -17.33 -3.35 6.86
N ARG A 135 -18.17 -2.48 6.31
CA ARG A 135 -17.80 -1.09 6.02
C ARG A 135 -17.43 -0.31 7.27
N ALA A 136 -18.23 -0.40 8.33
CA ALA A 136 -17.93 0.25 9.59
C ALA A 136 -16.60 -0.23 10.18
N ALA A 137 -16.32 -1.54 10.11
CA ALA A 137 -15.05 -2.09 10.57
C ALA A 137 -13.84 -1.58 9.76
N ASP A 138 -13.95 -1.55 8.42
CA ASP A 138 -12.88 -1.05 7.54
C ASP A 138 -12.62 0.45 7.77
N TYR A 139 -13.69 1.22 7.95
CA TYR A 139 -13.61 2.65 8.22
C TYR A 139 -12.92 2.96 9.56
N GLU A 140 -13.25 2.23 10.62
CA GLU A 140 -12.58 2.40 11.91
C GLU A 140 -11.09 2.01 11.85
N GLN A 141 -10.73 1.00 11.06
CA GLN A 141 -9.32 0.67 10.82
C GLN A 141 -8.58 1.81 10.10
N LEU A 142 -9.21 2.45 9.10
CA LEU A 142 -8.63 3.61 8.42
C LEU A 142 -8.42 4.79 9.38
N LYS A 143 -9.41 5.11 10.21
CA LYS A 143 -9.29 6.15 11.23
C LYS A 143 -8.16 5.86 12.23
N ALA A 144 -8.06 4.61 12.69
CA ALA A 144 -6.98 4.20 13.57
C ALA A 144 -5.61 4.38 12.92
N LEU A 145 -5.46 4.06 11.63
CA LEU A 145 -4.23 4.31 10.87
C LEU A 145 -3.87 5.82 10.87
N PHE A 146 -4.83 6.69 10.59
CA PHE A 146 -4.57 8.13 10.53
C PHE A 146 -4.16 8.71 11.89
N SER A 147 -4.71 8.20 12.99
CA SER A 147 -4.35 8.64 14.35
C SER A 147 -2.94 8.25 14.79
N ARG A 148 -2.35 7.19 14.20
CA ARG A 148 -0.97 6.73 14.49
C ARG A 148 0.10 7.50 13.72
N SER A 149 -0.32 8.25 12.71
CA SER A 149 0.53 8.95 11.75
C SER A 149 0.36 10.48 11.86
N SER A 150 -0.13 10.95 13.01
CA SER A 150 -0.32 12.36 13.37
C SER A 150 0.57 12.73 14.55
#